data_AF-A0A5N6YBG3-F1
#
_entry.id   AF-A0A5N6YBG3-F1
#
_cell.length_a   1.000
_cell.length_b   1.000
_cell.length_c   1.000
_cell.angle_alpha   90.00
_cell.angle_beta   90.00
_cell.angle_gamma   90.00
#
_symmetry.space_group_name_H-M   'P 1'
#
loop_
_entity.id
_entity.type
_entity.pdbx_description
1 polymer ?
#
loop_
_entity_poly.entity_id
_entity_poly.type
_entity_poly.pdbx_seq_one_letter_code
_entity_poly.pdbx_strand_id
1 'polypeptide(L)'
;MSSHAAHDELQPTGTTLPLELELEEDIEKEIHHFVQLSRMGHYSEAQKFFDNTLGKHDYLFPIAAEYADMLLEQGSYRRAAEFLQEHMRAKAKILDLDEMQLLRIMKSLADIYSKGALRPALVEARRAWSLLDLEGKQRLGDLNEVQAS
;
A
#
# COMPACT_ATOMS: atom_id res chain seq x y z
N MET A 1 -69.62 -5.83 35.42
CA MET A 1 -69.42 -5.91 33.95
C MET A 1 -68.27 -4.96 33.62
N SER A 2 -67.05 -5.48 33.49
CA SER A 2 -65.87 -4.68 33.16
C SER A 2 -65.50 -4.94 31.71
N SER A 3 -65.64 -3.92 30.88
CA SER A 3 -65.22 -3.90 29.47
C SER A 3 -63.70 -3.80 29.40
N HIS A 4 -63.06 -4.89 28.94
CA HIS A 4 -61.64 -4.92 28.61
C HIS A 4 -61.44 -4.11 27.32
N ALA A 5 -60.60 -3.08 27.38
CA ALA A 5 -60.21 -2.29 26.21
C ALA A 5 -59.36 -3.17 25.28
N ALA A 6 -59.76 -3.25 24.02
CA ALA A 6 -58.98 -3.88 22.97
C ALA A 6 -57.65 -3.13 22.84
N HIS A 7 -56.54 -3.86 22.98
CA HIS A 7 -55.23 -3.38 22.60
C HIS A 7 -55.22 -3.22 21.09
N ASP A 8 -55.17 -1.97 20.64
CA ASP A 8 -54.96 -1.60 19.25
C ASP A 8 -53.48 -1.88 18.93
N GLU A 9 -53.23 -3.02 18.27
CA GLU A 9 -51.91 -3.37 17.76
C GLU A 9 -51.55 -2.38 16.65
N LEU A 10 -50.67 -1.43 16.97
CA LEU A 10 -50.10 -0.50 15.99
C LEU A 10 -49.46 -1.31 14.86
N GLN A 11 -50.15 -1.40 13.72
CA GLN A 11 -49.57 -1.96 12.51
C GLN A 11 -48.41 -1.06 12.08
N PRO A 12 -47.23 -1.61 11.79
CA PRO A 12 -46.11 -0.81 11.31
C PRO A 12 -46.43 -0.43 9.86
N THR A 13 -47.09 0.70 9.66
CA THR A 13 -47.13 1.40 8.36
C THR A 13 -45.76 2.00 8.08
N GLY A 14 -44.75 1.15 7.95
CA GLY A 14 -43.40 1.53 7.58
C GLY A 14 -43.25 1.46 6.07
N THR A 15 -43.08 2.61 5.42
CA THR A 15 -42.70 2.67 4.02
C THR A 15 -41.23 2.26 3.89
N THR A 16 -40.96 1.11 3.27
CA THR A 16 -39.59 0.69 2.94
C THR A 16 -39.15 1.40 1.66
N LEU A 17 -38.23 2.35 1.78
CA LEU A 17 -37.59 3.00 0.62
C LEU A 17 -36.32 2.22 0.25
N PRO A 18 -36.22 1.65 -0.96
CA PRO A 18 -34.98 1.05 -1.43
C PRO A 18 -33.97 2.16 -1.67
N LEU A 19 -32.88 2.13 -0.91
CA LEU A 19 -31.72 3.00 -1.09
C LEU A 19 -30.64 2.19 -1.81
N GLU A 20 -30.27 2.61 -3.01
CA GLU A 20 -29.06 2.15 -3.69
C GLU A 20 -27.93 3.09 -3.28
N LEU A 21 -27.09 2.65 -2.35
CA LEU A 21 -25.90 3.38 -1.90
C LEU A 21 -24.69 2.78 -2.61
N GLU A 22 -23.88 3.63 -3.26
CA GLU A 22 -22.56 3.22 -3.74
C GLU A 22 -21.68 2.89 -2.53
N LEU A 23 -21.18 1.66 -2.47
CA LEU A 23 -20.23 1.26 -1.44
C LEU A 23 -18.89 1.97 -1.71
N GLU A 24 -18.46 2.80 -0.76
CA GLU A 24 -17.12 3.41 -0.80
C GLU A 24 -16.08 2.37 -0.40
N GLU A 25 -15.03 2.24 -1.20
CA GLU A 25 -13.93 1.31 -0.95
C GLU A 25 -12.98 1.89 0.09
N ASP A 26 -12.83 1.18 1.21
CA ASP A 26 -11.92 1.57 2.29
C ASP A 26 -10.53 0.97 2.03
N ILE A 27 -9.82 1.59 1.08
CA ILE A 27 -8.51 1.14 0.61
C ILE A 27 -7.50 1.01 1.76
N GLU A 28 -7.57 1.88 2.77
CA GLU A 28 -6.68 1.84 3.93
C GLU A 28 -6.87 0.54 4.74
N LYS A 29 -8.14 0.18 5.04
CA LYS A 29 -8.44 -1.09 5.73
C LYS A 29 -8.06 -2.30 4.89
N GLU A 30 -8.24 -2.24 3.58
CA GLU A 30 -7.89 -3.33 2.67
C GLU A 30 -6.36 -3.55 2.62
N ILE A 31 -5.57 -2.49 2.55
CA ILE A 31 -4.10 -2.56 2.66
C ILE A 31 -3.72 -3.17 4.00
N HIS A 32 -4.29 -2.69 5.11
CA HIS A 32 -3.96 -3.21 6.43
C HIS A 32 -4.25 -4.71 6.54
N HIS A 33 -5.39 -5.16 6.02
CA HIS A 33 -5.73 -6.59 5.99
C HIS A 33 -4.73 -7.41 5.15
N PHE A 34 -4.36 -6.92 3.97
CA PHE A 34 -3.35 -7.55 3.12
C PHE A 34 -1.99 -7.67 3.82
N VAL A 35 -1.54 -6.62 4.49
CA VAL A 35 -0.27 -6.60 5.26
C VAL A 35 -0.32 -7.61 6.40
N GLN A 36 -1.46 -7.71 7.11
CA GLN A 36 -1.63 -8.71 8.18
C GLN A 36 -1.50 -10.14 7.66
N LEU A 37 -2.15 -10.46 6.53
CA LEU A 37 -2.03 -11.79 5.90
C LEU A 37 -0.57 -12.10 5.53
N SER A 38 0.12 -11.13 4.93
CA SER A 38 1.53 -11.26 4.51
C SER A 38 2.44 -11.54 5.71
N ARG A 39 2.33 -10.74 6.78
CA ARG A 39 3.14 -10.89 8.00
C ARG A 39 2.88 -12.17 8.78
N MET A 40 1.68 -12.74 8.68
CA MET A 40 1.36 -14.06 9.25
C MET A 40 1.88 -15.23 8.39
N GLY A 41 2.49 -14.94 7.24
CA GLY A 41 2.95 -15.96 6.28
C GLY A 41 1.82 -16.58 5.46
N HIS A 42 0.61 -16.00 5.49
CA HIS A 42 -0.55 -16.49 4.73
C HIS A 42 -0.49 -16.01 3.27
N TYR A 43 0.65 -16.20 2.60
CA TYR A 43 0.93 -15.61 1.29
C TYR A 43 -0.05 -16.02 0.19
N SER A 44 -0.61 -17.23 0.27
CA SER A 44 -1.63 -17.68 -0.69
C SER A 44 -2.95 -16.92 -0.54
N GLU A 45 -3.33 -16.57 0.69
CA GLU A 45 -4.52 -15.77 0.98
C GLU A 45 -4.26 -14.30 0.62
N ALA A 46 -3.08 -13.77 0.99
CA ALA A 46 -2.66 -12.43 0.63
C ALA A 46 -2.63 -12.22 -0.89
N GLN A 47 -2.08 -13.17 -1.66
CA GLN A 47 -2.06 -13.10 -3.12
C GLN A 47 -3.49 -13.11 -3.71
N LYS A 48 -4.38 -13.97 -3.22
CA LYS A 48 -5.79 -13.97 -3.67
C LYS A 48 -6.49 -12.66 -3.34
N PHE A 49 -6.25 -12.11 -2.15
CA PHE A 49 -6.81 -10.84 -1.74
C PHE A 49 -6.29 -9.70 -2.62
N PHE A 50 -4.99 -9.69 -2.93
CA PHE A 50 -4.42 -8.73 -3.86
C PHE A 50 -5.06 -8.84 -5.24
N ASP A 51 -5.12 -10.03 -5.84
CA ASP A 51 -5.63 -10.22 -7.20
C ASP A 51 -7.11 -9.82 -7.33
N ASN A 52 -7.91 -10.05 -6.29
CA ASN A 52 -9.36 -9.79 -6.32
C ASN A 52 -9.74 -8.37 -5.87
N THR A 53 -8.94 -7.75 -5.00
CA THR A 53 -9.31 -6.50 -4.32
C THR A 53 -8.35 -5.37 -4.64
N LEU A 54 -7.07 -5.50 -4.29
CA LEU A 54 -6.11 -4.40 -4.35
C LEU A 54 -5.46 -4.20 -5.72
N GLY A 55 -5.39 -5.23 -6.56
CA GLY A 55 -4.61 -5.23 -7.81
C GLY A 55 -5.08 -4.19 -8.83
N LYS A 56 -6.38 -3.85 -8.84
CA LYS A 56 -6.93 -2.76 -9.66
C LYS A 56 -6.46 -1.36 -9.21
N HIS A 57 -5.97 -1.26 -7.99
CA HIS A 57 -5.43 -0.04 -7.38
C HIS A 57 -3.91 -0.03 -7.33
N ASP A 58 -3.23 -0.88 -8.11
CA ASP A 58 -1.76 -0.94 -8.15
C ASP A 58 -1.10 0.39 -8.50
N TYR A 59 -1.83 1.35 -9.09
CA TYR A 59 -1.36 2.70 -9.36
C TYR A 59 -1.11 3.53 -8.10
N LEU A 60 -1.66 3.12 -6.95
CA LEU A 60 -1.37 3.71 -5.65
C LEU A 60 -0.07 3.10 -5.14
N PHE A 61 0.92 3.96 -4.89
CA PHE A 61 2.24 3.55 -4.42
C PHE A 61 2.21 2.60 -3.21
N PRO A 62 1.41 2.83 -2.14
CA PRO A 62 1.38 1.94 -0.99
C PRO A 62 1.03 0.49 -1.35
N ILE A 63 0.10 0.29 -2.29
CA ILE A 63 -0.33 -1.04 -2.72
C ILE A 63 0.80 -1.76 -3.45
N ALA A 64 1.48 -1.06 -4.36
CA ALA A 64 2.61 -1.63 -5.08
C ALA A 64 3.80 -1.95 -4.15
N ALA A 65 4.08 -1.06 -3.19
CA ALA A 65 5.13 -1.27 -2.19
C ALA A 65 4.83 -2.49 -1.31
N GLU A 66 3.64 -2.59 -0.73
CA GLU A 66 3.26 -3.72 0.13
C GLU A 66 3.21 -5.04 -0.65
N TYR A 67 2.75 -5.03 -1.91
CA TYR A 67 2.80 -6.24 -2.75
C TYR A 67 4.23 -6.70 -3.00
N ALA A 68 5.13 -5.78 -3.34
CA ALA A 68 6.54 -6.10 -3.53
C ALA A 68 7.18 -6.61 -2.22
N ASP A 69 6.82 -6.03 -1.07
CA ASP A 69 7.32 -6.47 0.24
C ASP A 69 6.87 -7.90 0.56
N MET A 70 5.58 -8.22 0.38
CA MET A 70 5.08 -9.59 0.48
C MET A 70 5.86 -10.56 -0.43
N LEU A 71 6.13 -10.16 -1.69
CA LEU A 71 6.92 -10.99 -2.61
C LEU A 71 8.34 -11.23 -2.11
N LEU A 72 8.96 -10.26 -1.43
CA LEU A 72 10.28 -10.39 -0.81
C LEU A 72 10.25 -11.28 0.43
N GLU A 73 9.26 -11.10 1.31
CA GLU A 73 9.07 -11.89 2.54
C GLU A 73 8.89 -13.39 2.22
N GLN A 74 8.10 -13.72 1.19
CA GLN A 74 7.92 -15.12 0.78
C GLN A 74 9.12 -15.71 0.00
N GLY A 75 10.18 -14.94 -0.22
CA GLY A 75 11.36 -15.35 -0.98
C GLY A 75 11.17 -15.42 -2.50
N SER A 76 10.11 -14.82 -3.03
CA SER A 76 9.82 -14.78 -4.47
C SER A 76 10.59 -13.67 -5.19
N TYR A 77 11.91 -13.64 -5.01
CA TYR A 77 12.78 -12.54 -5.40
C TYR A 77 12.76 -12.24 -6.91
N ARG A 78 12.71 -13.26 -7.77
CA ARG A 78 12.64 -13.03 -9.22
C ARG A 78 11.35 -12.28 -9.60
N ARG A 79 10.24 -12.73 -9.05
CA ARG A 79 8.91 -12.15 -9.30
C ARG A 79 8.83 -10.73 -8.74
N ALA A 80 9.41 -10.49 -7.55
CA ALA A 80 9.54 -9.14 -6.98
C ALA A 80 10.36 -8.21 -7.90
N ALA A 81 11.50 -8.67 -8.41
CA ALA A 81 12.36 -7.87 -9.28
C ALA A 81 11.69 -7.51 -10.62
N GLU A 82 10.95 -8.46 -11.20
CA GLU A 82 10.17 -8.25 -12.44
C GLU A 82 9.03 -7.26 -12.21
N PHE A 83 8.20 -7.50 -11.20
CA PHE A 83 7.10 -6.62 -10.81
C PHE A 83 7.59 -5.19 -10.58
N LEU A 84 8.62 -4.99 -9.74
CA LEU A 84 9.16 -3.66 -9.44
C LEU A 84 9.71 -2.95 -10.69
N GLN A 85 10.38 -3.68 -11.57
CA GLN A 85 10.91 -3.12 -12.82
C GLN A 85 9.78 -2.63 -13.74
N GLU A 86 8.73 -3.43 -13.90
CA GLU A 86 7.57 -3.10 -14.73
C GLU A 86 6.77 -1.94 -14.12
N HIS A 87 6.51 -1.99 -12.82
CA HIS A 87 5.78 -0.99 -12.09
C HIS A 87 6.48 0.38 -12.16
N MET A 88 7.78 0.45 -11.85
CA MET A 88 8.56 1.69 -11.96
C MET A 88 8.56 2.26 -13.38
N ARG A 89 8.59 1.41 -14.43
CA ARG A 89 8.51 1.86 -15.82
C ARG A 89 7.13 2.43 -16.14
N ALA A 90 6.07 1.74 -15.74
CA ALA A 90 4.69 2.14 -16.02
C ALA A 90 4.29 3.42 -15.28
N LYS A 91 4.80 3.62 -14.05
CA LYS A 91 4.40 4.72 -13.17
C LYS A 91 5.49 5.79 -12.98
N ALA A 92 6.51 5.81 -13.84
CA ALA A 92 7.66 6.73 -13.74
C ALA A 92 7.31 8.23 -13.66
N LYS A 93 6.12 8.62 -14.16
CA LYS A 93 5.65 10.01 -14.14
C LYS A 93 4.78 10.36 -12.93
N ILE A 94 4.36 9.35 -12.17
CA ILE A 94 3.42 9.48 -11.05
C ILE A 94 4.17 9.37 -9.73
N LEU A 95 5.13 8.44 -9.66
CA LEU A 95 5.96 8.22 -8.48
C LEU A 95 6.83 9.43 -8.20
N ASP A 96 6.86 9.87 -6.95
CA ASP A 96 7.82 10.87 -6.52
C ASP A 96 9.23 10.30 -6.37
N LEU A 97 10.17 11.16 -5.96
CA LEU A 97 11.57 10.79 -5.83
C LEU A 97 11.81 9.73 -4.74
N ASP A 98 11.15 9.83 -3.60
CA ASP A 98 11.33 8.95 -2.45
C ASP A 98 10.66 7.59 -2.70
N GLU A 99 9.44 7.62 -3.23
CA GLU A 99 8.70 6.44 -3.68
C GLU A 99 9.51 5.64 -4.70
N MET A 100 10.01 6.31 -5.75
CA MET A 100 10.87 5.70 -6.76
C MET A 100 12.15 5.13 -6.14
N GLN A 101 12.77 5.83 -5.20
CA GLN A 101 14.00 5.38 -4.57
C GLN A 101 13.78 4.15 -3.66
N LEU A 102 12.66 4.08 -2.94
CA LEU A 102 12.29 2.91 -2.16
C LEU A 102 12.14 1.68 -3.05
N LEU A 103 11.38 1.78 -4.14
CA LEU A 103 11.18 0.67 -5.08
C LEU A 103 12.51 0.19 -5.71
N ARG A 104 13.46 1.10 -5.97
CA ARG A 104 14.81 0.74 -6.45
C ARG A 104 15.62 -0.04 -5.42
N ILE A 105 15.52 0.31 -4.14
CA ILE A 105 16.19 -0.42 -3.06
C ILE A 105 15.57 -1.81 -2.87
N MET A 106 14.24 -1.90 -2.84
CA MET A 106 13.52 -3.18 -2.80
C MET A 106 13.90 -4.08 -3.98
N LYS A 107 14.00 -3.50 -5.18
CA LYS A 107 14.43 -4.25 -6.37
C LYS A 107 15.89 -4.68 -6.27
N SER A 108 16.77 -3.84 -5.72
CA SER A 108 18.18 -4.19 -5.51
C SER A 108 18.31 -5.37 -4.54
N LEU A 109 17.49 -5.42 -3.49
CA LEU A 109 17.41 -6.57 -2.59
C LEU A 109 16.96 -7.83 -3.34
N ALA A 110 15.89 -7.73 -4.14
CA ALA A 110 15.41 -8.82 -4.98
C ALA A 110 16.48 -9.33 -5.98
N ASP A 111 17.23 -8.43 -6.61
CA ASP A 111 18.31 -8.76 -7.54
C ASP A 111 19.54 -9.37 -6.83
N ILE A 112 19.83 -8.99 -5.57
CA ILE A 112 20.86 -9.67 -4.77
C ILE A 112 20.49 -11.14 -4.59
N TYR A 113 19.30 -11.43 -4.11
CA TYR A 113 18.91 -12.81 -3.82
C TYR A 113 18.64 -13.65 -5.07
N SER A 114 18.21 -13.04 -6.17
CA SER A 114 17.91 -13.79 -7.40
C SER A 114 19.11 -13.95 -8.34
N LYS A 115 20.08 -13.02 -8.33
CA LYS A 115 21.17 -12.96 -9.32
C LYS A 115 22.56 -12.70 -8.70
N GLY A 116 22.67 -12.51 -7.39
CA GLY A 116 23.93 -12.16 -6.73
C GLY A 116 24.43 -10.75 -7.08
N ALA A 117 23.53 -9.81 -7.41
CA ALA A 117 23.84 -8.48 -7.93
C ALA A 117 24.35 -7.47 -6.87
N LEU A 118 25.35 -7.87 -6.07
CA LEU A 118 25.87 -7.07 -4.94
C LEU A 118 26.44 -5.71 -5.38
N ARG A 119 27.21 -5.66 -6.47
CA ARG A 119 27.84 -4.42 -6.93
C ARG A 119 26.81 -3.37 -7.40
N PRO A 120 25.84 -3.70 -8.29
CA PRO A 120 24.73 -2.79 -8.59
C PRO A 120 23.96 -2.33 -7.36
N ALA A 121 23.66 -3.24 -6.43
CA ALA A 121 22.94 -2.89 -5.21
C ALA A 121 23.72 -1.91 -4.31
N LEU A 122 25.04 -2.06 -4.19
CA LEU A 122 25.88 -1.10 -3.46
C LEU A 122 25.87 0.30 -4.10
N VAL A 123 25.85 0.37 -5.44
CA VAL A 123 25.74 1.65 -6.16
C VAL A 123 24.39 2.30 -5.87
N GLU A 124 23.31 1.53 -5.89
CA GLU A 124 21.97 2.04 -5.62
C GLU A 124 21.79 2.47 -4.16
N ALA A 125 22.31 1.70 -3.20
CA ALA A 125 22.32 2.07 -1.79
C ALA A 125 23.06 3.38 -1.54
N ARG A 126 24.19 3.61 -2.23
CA ARG A 126 24.92 4.89 -2.15
C ARG A 126 24.08 6.06 -2.67
N ARG A 127 23.34 5.87 -3.77
CA ARG A 127 22.46 6.91 -4.32
C ARG A 127 21.35 7.25 -3.33
N ALA A 128 20.68 6.25 -2.76
CA ALA A 128 19.66 6.46 -1.74
C ALA A 128 20.22 7.23 -0.53
N TRP A 129 21.40 6.86 -0.04
CA TRP A 129 22.06 7.56 1.05
C TRP A 129 22.34 9.04 0.75
N SER A 130 22.81 9.34 -0.46
CA SER A 130 23.08 10.72 -0.88
C SER A 130 21.81 11.56 -0.97
N LEU A 131 20.67 10.97 -1.35
CA LEU A 131 19.38 11.67 -1.38
C LEU A 131 18.93 12.07 0.03
N LEU A 132 19.00 11.14 0.99
CA LEU A 132 18.64 11.41 2.39
C LEU A 132 19.53 12.48 3.05
N ASP A 133 20.84 12.48 2.73
CA ASP A 133 21.78 13.48 3.25
C ASP A 133 21.51 14.89 2.69
N LEU A 134 21.07 14.98 1.43
CA LEU A 134 20.68 16.25 0.81
C LEU A 134 19.41 16.83 1.44
N GLU A 135 18.39 16.00 1.68
CA GLU A 135 17.17 16.43 2.39
C GLU A 135 17.47 16.91 3.80
N GLY A 136 18.33 16.19 4.54
CA GLY A 136 18.71 16.56 5.90
C GLY A 136 19.37 17.94 5.96
N LYS A 137 20.22 18.26 4.97
CA LYS A 137 20.87 19.57 4.84
C LYS A 137 19.90 20.69 4.47
N GLN A 138 18.95 20.43 3.58
CA GLN A 138 17.92 21.41 3.20
C GLN A 138 17.02 21.76 4.39
N ARG A 139 16.49 20.76 5.10
CA ARG A 139 15.66 20.97 6.30
C ARG A 139 16.40 21.76 7.39
N LEU A 140 17.70 21.53 7.56
CA LEU A 140 18.53 22.30 8.51
C LEU A 140 18.73 23.76 8.06
N GLY A 141 18.82 24.02 6.76
CA GLY A 141 18.87 25.36 6.19
C GLY A 141 17.58 26.15 6.45
N ASP A 142 16.43 25.55 6.13
CA ASP A 142 15.11 26.19 6.28
C ASP A 142 14.82 26.58 7.75
N LEU A 143 15.20 25.72 8.70
CA LEU A 143 15.04 25.99 10.13
C LEU A 143 15.90 27.18 10.61
N ASN A 144 17.09 27.36 10.05
CA ASN A 144 17.96 28.48 10.40
C ASN A 144 17.45 29.80 9.81
N GLU A 145 16.82 29.80 8.63
CA GLU A 145 16.23 30.99 8.02
C GLU A 145 14.97 31.47 8.75
N VAL A 146 14.14 30.54 9.25
CA VAL A 146 12.95 30.86 10.07
C VAL A 146 13.32 31.44 11.44
N GLN A 147 14.47 31.07 12.00
CA GLN A 147 14.95 31.61 13.28
C GLN A 147 15.68 32.96 13.16
N ALA A 148 16.09 33.35 11.95
CA ALA A 148 16.80 34.59 11.67
C ALA A 148 15.89 35.73 11.18
N SER A 149 14.58 35.48 11.03
CA SER A 149 13.54 36.44 10.62
C SER A 149 12.67 36.85 11.81
#